data_AF-A0A7W6E4U2-F1
#
_entry.id   AF-A0A7W6E4U2-F1
#
_cell.length_a   1.000
_cell.length_b   1.000
_cell.length_c   1.000
_cell.angle_alpha   90.00
_cell.angle_beta   90.00
_cell.angle_gamma   90.00
#
_symmetry.space_group_name_H-M   'P 1'
#
loop_
_entity.id
_entity.type
_entity.pdbx_description
1 polymer ?
#
loop_
_entity_poly.entity_id
_entity_poly.type
_entity_poly.pdbx_seq_one_letter_code
_entity_poly.pdbx_strand_id
1 'polypeptide(L)' 'MSKRADPMAVKAALTYEIKDAAKTLGVSVSTICNWIKDGLPVMASQKPFLISGAELRA' A
#
# COMPACT_ATOMS: atom_id res chain seq x y z
N MET A 1 -18.14 -7.10 3.87
CA MET A 1 -17.96 -5.80 4.56
C MET A 1 -16.63 -5.22 4.10
N SER A 2 -16.68 -4.31 3.12
CA SER A 2 -15.49 -3.64 2.61
C SER A 2 -15.07 -2.61 3.66
N LYS A 3 -14.11 -2.97 4.52
CA LYS A 3 -13.45 -1.98 5.38
C LYS A 3 -12.75 -1.01 4.42
N ARG A 4 -13.20 0.25 4.38
CA ARG A 4 -12.54 1.27 3.58
C ARG A 4 -11.13 1.43 4.18
N ALA A 5 -10.12 1.40 3.33
CA ALA A 5 -8.76 1.71 3.76
C ALA A 5 -8.77 3.14 4.33
N ASP A 6 -8.08 3.35 5.45
CA ASP A 6 -7.95 4.67 6.07
C ASP A 6 -6.68 5.34 5.54
N PRO A 7 -6.74 6.20 4.49
CA PRO A 7 -5.55 6.80 3.88
C PRO A 7 -4.77 7.71 4.86
N MET A 8 -5.42 8.19 5.92
CA MET A 8 -4.80 8.95 7.00
C MET A 8 -3.88 8.11 7.90
N ALA A 9 -4.02 6.78 7.92
CA ALA A 9 -3.17 5.89 8.71
C ALA A 9 -1.74 5.79 8.14
N VAL A 10 -1.57 6.09 6.85
CA VAL A 10 -0.29 6.00 6.14
C VAL A 10 0.41 7.36 6.13
N LYS A 11 1.71 7.36 6.44
CA LYS A 11 2.52 8.58 6.33
C LYS A 11 3.02 8.75 4.90
N ALA A 12 2.63 9.84 4.25
CA ALA A 12 2.98 10.12 2.86
C ALA A 12 4.50 10.19 2.59
N ALA A 13 5.29 10.60 3.58
CA ALA A 13 6.75 10.71 3.48
C ALA A 13 7.51 9.38 3.71
N LEU A 14 6.80 8.29 4.07
CA LEU A 14 7.42 6.99 4.31
C LEU A 14 7.14 6.01 3.18
N THR A 15 8.02 5.03 3.06
CA THR A 15 7.86 3.91 2.14
C THR A 15 7.51 2.66 2.94
N TYR A 16 6.55 1.88 2.44
CA TYR A 16 6.02 0.70 3.11
C TYR A 16 6.21 -0.54 2.24
N GLU A 17 6.53 -1.67 2.87
CA GLU A 17 6.37 -2.94 2.20
C GLU A 17 4.89 -3.28 2.02
N ILE A 18 4.55 -4.13 1.04
CA ILE A 18 3.17 -4.58 0.79
C ILE A 18 2.50 -5.10 2.08
N LYS A 19 3.22 -5.89 2.89
CA LYS A 19 2.70 -6.45 4.14
C LYS A 19 2.46 -5.39 5.21
N ASP A 20 3.35 -4.41 5.31
CA ASP A 20 3.24 -3.35 6.29
C ASP A 20 2.16 -2.34 5.91
N ALA A 21 2.08 -1.98 4.63
CA ALA A 21 0.98 -1.18 4.09
C ALA A 21 -0.38 -1.83 4.36
N ALA A 22 -0.50 -3.14 4.19
CA ALA A 22 -1.73 -3.88 4.46
C ALA A 22 -2.13 -3.80 5.95
N LYS A 23 -1.16 -3.97 6.85
CA LYS A 23 -1.38 -3.81 8.30
C LYS A 23 -1.77 -2.38 8.67
N THR A 24 -1.07 -1.38 8.13
CA THR A 24 -1.32 0.03 8.43
C THR A 24 -2.70 0.48 7.94
N LEU A 25 -3.11 0.04 6.77
CA LEU A 25 -4.42 0.36 6.18
C LEU A 25 -5.55 -0.55 6.68
N GLY A 26 -5.23 -1.61 7.44
CA GLY A 26 -6.22 -2.59 7.91
C GLY A 26 -6.89 -3.39 6.78
N VAL A 27 -6.21 -3.54 5.63
CA VAL A 27 -6.67 -4.28 4.46
C VAL A 27 -5.88 -5.58 4.26
N SER A 28 -6.35 -6.47 3.41
CA SER A 28 -5.59 -7.68 3.06
C SER A 28 -4.47 -7.35 2.07
N VAL A 29 -3.39 -8.15 2.12
CA VAL A 29 -2.28 -8.08 1.14
C VAL A 29 -2.80 -8.23 -0.30
N SER A 30 -3.83 -9.05 -0.50
CA SER A 30 -4.48 -9.23 -1.80
C SER A 30 -5.10 -7.94 -2.34
N THR A 31 -5.65 -7.08 -1.48
CA THR A 31 -6.20 -5.78 -1.88
C THR A 31 -5.10 -4.87 -2.40
N ILE A 32 -3.96 -4.80 -1.71
CA ILE A 32 -2.81 -4.01 -2.18
C ILE A 32 -2.25 -4.58 -3.49
N CYS A 33 -2.16 -5.90 -3.62
CA CYS A 33 -1.76 -6.53 -4.88
C CYS A 33 -2.75 -6.22 -6.02
N ASN A 34 -4.05 -6.12 -5.74
CA ASN A 34 -5.04 -5.71 -6.73
C ASN A 34 -4.83 -4.24 -7.13
N TRP A 35 -4.58 -3.34 -6.18
CA TRP A 35 -4.23 -1.96 -6.52
C TRP A 35 -2.95 -1.86 -7.36
N ILE A 36 -1.93 -2.67 -7.06
CA ILE A 36 -0.72 -2.75 -7.90
C ILE A 36 -1.07 -3.19 -9.33
N LYS A 37 -1.99 -4.14 -9.51
CA LYS A 37 -2.49 -4.53 -10.84
C LYS A 37 -3.32 -3.44 -11.51
N ASP A 38 -4.06 -2.66 -10.72
CA ASP A 38 -4.91 -1.55 -11.18
C ASP A 38 -4.10 -0.28 -11.47
N GLY A 39 -2.80 -0.23 -11.12
CA GLY A 39 -1.88 0.84 -11.49
C GLY A 39 -1.14 1.52 -10.34
N LEU A 40 -1.23 1.02 -9.10
CA LEU A 40 -0.50 1.59 -7.96
C LEU A 40 1.02 1.47 -8.17
N PRO A 41 1.76 2.60 -8.16
CA PRO A 41 3.21 2.58 -8.36
C PRO A 41 3.92 1.84 -7.23
N VAL A 42 4.71 0.84 -7.62
CA VAL A 42 5.53 0.04 -6.71
C VAL A 42 6.99 0.11 -7.16
N MET A 43 7.89 0.34 -6.20
CA MET A 43 9.33 0.21 -6.40
C MET A 43 9.68 -1.27 -6.47
N ALA A 44 9.68 -1.80 -7.70
CA ALA A 44 9.92 -3.20 -8.01
C ALA A 44 11.36 -3.58 -8.36
N SER A 45 12.30 -2.64 -8.19
CA SER A 45 13.70 -2.83 -8.58
C SER A 45 14.40 -3.95 -7.81
N GLN A 46 14.08 -4.14 -6.52
CA GLN A 46 14.61 -5.21 -5.68
C GLN A 46 13.55 -5.65 -4.67
N LYS A 47 13.64 -6.90 -4.19
CA LYS A 47 12.80 -7.36 -3.07
C LYS A 47 13.42 -6.88 -1.76
N PRO A 48 12.61 -6.41 -0.78
CA PRO A 48 11.15 -6.38 -0.76
C PRO A 48 10.54 -5.26 -1.63
N PHE A 49 9.33 -5.51 -2.16
CA PHE A 49 8.58 -4.53 -2.95
C PHE A 49 8.10 -3.39 -2.05
N LEU A 50 8.47 -2.17 -2.43
CA LEU A 50 8.24 -0.96 -1.65
C LEU A 50 7.19 -0.06 -2.33
N ILE A 51 6.27 0.48 -1.55
CA ILE A 51 5.20 1.37 -2.00
C ILE A 51 5.36 2.72 -1.29
N SER A 52 5.31 3.81 -2.05
CA SER A 52 5.32 5.16 -1.48
C SER A 52 4.03 5.40 -0.70
N GLY A 53 4.14 5.90 0.54
CA GLY A 53 2.99 6.26 1.35
C GLY A 53 2.15 7.38 0.74
N ALA A 54 2.73 8.20 -0.15
CA ALA A 54 1.98 9.22 -0.89
C ALA A 54 0.98 8.58 -1.87
N GLU A 55 1.38 7.51 -2.55
CA GLU A 55 0.54 6.75 -3.49
C GLU A 55 -0.55 5.96 -2.76
N LEU A 56 -0.28 5.49 -1.54
CA LEU A 56 -1.29 4.81 -0.70
C LEU A 56 -2.34 5.76 -0.11
N ARG A 57 -2.09 7.08 -0.12
CA ARG A 57 -3.00 8.09 0.42
C ARG A 57 -3.92 8.69 -0.65
N ALA A 58 -3.52 8.61 -1.93
CA ALA A 58 -4.25 9.15 -3.07
C ALA A 58 -5.63 8.48 -3.24
#